data_AF-E1Z7U3-F1
#
_entry.id   AF-E1Z7U3-F1
#
_cell.length_a   1.000
_cell.length_b   1.000
_cell.length_c   1.000
_cell.angle_alpha   90.00
_cell.angle_beta   90.00
_cell.angle_gamma   90.00
#
_symmetry.space_group_name_H-M   'P 1'
#
loop_
_entity.id
_entity.type
_entity.pdbx_description
1 polymer ?
#
loop_
_entity_poly.entity_id
_entity_poly.type
_entity_poly.pdbx_seq_one_letter_code
_entity_poly.pdbx_strand_id
1 'polypeptide(L)'
;MARCSGAARRAALLLAAAALLAGLGGAAALDPDEQAVQQMLRGMLEVAEEINTGKEVESRVSAMAAPANLDSVNASDIQAKLFASAVVTWQLGVWDSPYNKGLIPKKMLFYDLVHYYQVPEKPIGTLVMFHGCYHDASGSWPYHPKHCRECLGLPEEALAHGFAVLAVESRNRSRKGRCFSSGTDPMTSDQWTAPYTIQNFLYETGLQNLPVYTLGISAGAAFATKVIKNFWDPNFGGIIKPAGIISEVNAPSSWRSWGLEGKDGKLKFPDFPPVAFIAMERDNRTFNRILDRIQDLRRFNVPADYIMVKSRPVDRLWFYNRSPVITARQSAEIVRAMKRLGFLDADGNLKYDPRIGALTDNNPLAKWNRKLVGRVDWLHMSPSKAPMLSVLSDRSTIFEEMNVAWAYHEGVADHMVPCLMWLRSGGELDLKYLARKLGVDRLRDLTMKRVHWKPPPPPPRPSAKRRPPPPPKKRPPPPAPRKRPPPQKKARRAME
;
A
#
# COMPACT_ATOMS: atom_id res chain seq x y z
N MET A 1 -33.17 -17.65 -14.05
CA MET A 1 -32.38 -18.40 -13.06
C MET A 1 -31.64 -17.42 -12.15
N ALA A 2 -32.18 -17.15 -10.96
CA ALA A 2 -31.68 -16.12 -10.06
C ALA A 2 -30.43 -16.61 -9.29
N ARG A 3 -29.31 -15.88 -9.41
CA ARG A 3 -28.07 -16.14 -8.65
C ARG A 3 -28.26 -15.63 -7.22
N CYS A 4 -28.40 -16.53 -6.26
CA CYS A 4 -28.34 -16.19 -4.83
C CYS A 4 -26.97 -15.57 -4.49
N SER A 5 -26.97 -14.40 -3.85
CA SER A 5 -25.75 -13.67 -3.49
C SER A 5 -24.96 -14.41 -2.39
N GLY A 6 -23.64 -14.21 -2.32
CA GLY A 6 -22.80 -14.81 -1.26
C GLY A 6 -23.23 -14.42 0.15
N ALA A 7 -23.90 -13.27 0.32
CA ALA A 7 -24.50 -12.87 1.60
C ALA A 7 -25.69 -13.76 1.98
N ALA A 8 -26.53 -14.17 1.02
CA ALA A 8 -27.62 -15.11 1.26
C ALA A 8 -27.11 -16.51 1.60
N ARG A 9 -25.96 -16.94 1.03
CA ARG A 9 -25.32 -18.22 1.41
C ARG A 9 -24.67 -18.20 2.79
N ARG A 10 -24.01 -17.10 3.17
CA ARG A 10 -23.49 -16.91 4.54
C ARG A 10 -24.62 -16.78 5.56
N ALA A 11 -25.67 -16.02 5.24
CA ALA A 11 -26.86 -15.93 6.07
C ALA A 11 -27.54 -17.29 6.17
N ALA A 12 -27.65 -18.07 5.09
CA ALA A 12 -28.21 -19.42 5.12
C ALA A 12 -27.34 -20.43 5.87
N LEU A 13 -26.00 -20.31 5.86
CA LEU A 13 -25.11 -21.17 6.65
C LEU A 13 -25.04 -20.76 8.13
N LEU A 14 -25.06 -19.46 8.42
CA LEU A 14 -25.19 -18.95 9.79
C LEU A 14 -26.60 -19.17 10.35
N LEU A 15 -27.65 -19.11 9.51
CA LEU A 15 -29.01 -19.52 9.85
C LEU A 15 -29.12 -21.04 9.94
N ALA A 16 -28.36 -21.82 9.17
CA ALA A 16 -28.33 -23.29 9.33
C ALA A 16 -27.57 -23.67 10.61
N ALA A 17 -26.46 -23.00 10.93
CA ALA A 17 -25.75 -23.16 12.19
C ALA A 17 -26.57 -22.65 13.38
N ALA A 18 -27.25 -21.50 13.23
CA ALA A 18 -28.15 -20.95 14.24
C ALA A 18 -29.47 -21.72 14.36
N ALA A 19 -29.99 -22.34 13.29
CA ALA A 19 -31.15 -23.22 13.31
C ALA A 19 -30.79 -24.63 13.80
N LEU A 20 -29.55 -25.09 13.60
CA LEU A 20 -29.02 -26.22 14.37
C LEU A 20 -28.94 -25.86 15.86
N LEU A 21 -28.47 -24.66 16.20
CA LEU A 21 -28.41 -24.20 17.60
C LEU A 21 -29.80 -23.89 18.20
N ALA A 22 -30.80 -23.47 17.40
CA ALA A 22 -32.14 -23.07 17.85
C ALA A 22 -33.20 -24.17 17.73
N GLY A 23 -33.04 -25.13 16.81
CA GLY A 23 -33.88 -26.32 16.69
C GLY A 23 -33.72 -27.30 17.86
N LEU A 24 -32.73 -27.02 18.72
CA LEU A 24 -32.39 -27.75 19.94
C LEU A 24 -32.91 -27.05 21.22
N GLY A 25 -33.75 -26.03 21.06
CA GLY A 25 -34.41 -25.31 22.17
C GLY A 25 -35.65 -26.00 22.75
N GLY A 26 -36.00 -27.20 22.27
CA GLY A 26 -36.97 -28.06 22.97
C GLY A 26 -36.31 -28.65 24.21
N ALA A 27 -36.99 -28.62 25.35
CA ALA A 27 -36.51 -29.04 26.67
C ALA A 27 -36.17 -30.55 26.82
N ALA A 28 -35.85 -31.25 25.73
CA ALA A 28 -35.23 -32.57 25.78
C ALA A 28 -33.72 -32.39 25.88
N ALA A 29 -33.09 -33.09 26.83
CA ALA A 29 -31.64 -33.11 26.94
C ALA A 29 -31.04 -33.59 25.60
N LEU A 30 -30.19 -32.76 25.01
CA LEU A 30 -29.39 -33.12 23.85
C LEU A 30 -28.69 -34.46 24.12
N ASP A 31 -28.70 -35.34 23.13
CA ASP A 31 -27.89 -36.56 23.15
C ASP A 31 -26.41 -36.17 23.45
N PRO A 32 -25.68 -36.92 24.30
CA PRO A 32 -24.27 -36.66 24.59
C PRO A 32 -23.39 -36.33 23.38
N ASP A 33 -23.64 -36.95 22.22
CA ASP A 33 -22.93 -36.65 20.99
C ASP A 33 -23.20 -35.21 20.50
N GLU A 34 -24.45 -34.75 20.53
CA GLU A 34 -24.82 -33.38 20.14
C GLU A 34 -24.23 -32.35 21.10
N GLN A 35 -24.19 -32.65 22.41
CA GLN A 35 -23.54 -31.80 23.40
C GLN A 35 -22.02 -31.70 23.17
N ALA A 36 -21.37 -32.83 22.90
CA ALA A 36 -19.94 -32.87 22.58
C ALA A 36 -19.65 -32.09 21.30
N VAL A 37 -20.45 -32.28 20.24
CA VAL A 37 -20.30 -31.52 18.98
C VAL A 37 -20.51 -30.02 19.20
N GLN A 38 -21.50 -29.59 19.99
CA GLN A 38 -21.70 -28.17 20.28
C GLN A 38 -20.55 -27.55 21.08
N GLN A 39 -20.06 -28.24 22.11
CA GLN A 39 -18.93 -27.77 22.90
C GLN A 39 -17.65 -27.66 22.05
N MET A 40 -17.38 -28.66 21.23
CA MET A 40 -16.25 -28.63 20.29
C MET A 40 -16.42 -27.52 19.25
N LEU A 41 -17.61 -27.33 18.68
CA LEU A 41 -17.89 -26.25 17.72
C LEU A 41 -17.73 -24.87 18.36
N ARG A 42 -18.18 -24.68 19.61
CA ARG A 42 -17.98 -23.42 20.34
C ARG A 42 -16.49 -23.17 20.60
N GLY A 43 -15.75 -24.17 21.08
CA GLY A 43 -14.30 -24.06 21.26
C GLY A 43 -13.57 -23.78 19.95
N MET A 44 -14.00 -24.37 18.84
CA MET A 44 -13.48 -24.05 17.50
C MET A 44 -13.83 -22.65 17.03
N LEU A 45 -15.04 -22.16 17.28
CA LEU A 45 -15.45 -20.80 16.91
C LEU A 45 -14.64 -19.78 17.70
N GLU A 46 -14.38 -20.03 18.97
CA GLU A 46 -13.50 -19.22 19.82
C GLU A 46 -12.05 -19.26 19.30
N VAL A 47 -11.50 -20.44 19.02
CA VAL A 47 -10.17 -20.60 18.40
C VAL A 47 -10.11 -19.94 17.02
N ALA A 48 -11.17 -20.05 16.22
CA ALA A 48 -11.27 -19.41 14.92
C ALA A 48 -11.35 -17.90 15.06
N GLU A 49 -12.06 -17.36 16.04
CA GLU A 49 -12.09 -15.92 16.35
C GLU A 49 -10.70 -15.44 16.78
N GLU A 50 -10.01 -16.17 17.65
CA GLU A 50 -8.63 -15.86 18.04
C GLU A 50 -7.69 -15.87 16.82
N ILE A 51 -7.74 -16.92 15.99
CA ILE A 51 -6.94 -17.05 14.77
C ILE A 51 -7.24 -15.91 13.79
N ASN A 52 -8.52 -15.57 13.62
CA ASN A 52 -8.97 -14.61 12.63
C ASN A 52 -8.86 -13.16 13.08
N THR A 53 -8.87 -12.86 14.39
CA THR A 53 -8.93 -11.49 14.91
C THR A 53 -7.74 -11.11 15.79
N GLY A 54 -7.02 -12.09 16.34
CA GLY A 54 -5.94 -11.89 17.30
C GLY A 54 -6.41 -11.39 18.67
N LYS A 55 -7.73 -11.37 18.94
CA LYS A 55 -8.25 -11.15 20.28
C LYS A 55 -8.02 -12.41 21.09
N GLU A 56 -7.33 -12.27 22.22
CA GLU A 56 -7.26 -13.37 23.20
C GLU A 56 -8.68 -13.64 23.68
N VAL A 57 -9.15 -14.85 23.44
CA VAL A 57 -10.43 -15.30 23.98
C VAL A 57 -10.12 -15.76 25.40
N GLU A 58 -10.66 -15.08 26.41
CA GLU A 58 -10.69 -15.60 27.78
C GLU A 58 -11.32 -16.99 27.70
N SER A 59 -10.52 -18.03 27.92
CA SER A 59 -10.89 -19.42 27.62
C SER A 59 -12.08 -19.86 28.49
N ARG A 60 -13.30 -19.59 28.05
CA ARG A 60 -14.53 -20.05 28.71
C ARG A 60 -14.77 -21.54 28.50
N VAL A 61 -14.03 -22.17 27.58
CA VAL A 61 -14.06 -23.62 27.32
C VAL A 61 -13.47 -24.43 28.48
N SER A 62 -12.62 -23.83 29.33
CA SER A 62 -11.99 -24.54 30.47
C SER A 62 -12.95 -24.84 31.64
N ALA A 63 -14.22 -24.43 31.58
CA ALA A 63 -15.18 -24.57 32.66
C ALA A 63 -16.41 -25.44 32.33
N MET A 64 -16.42 -26.17 31.20
CA MET A 64 -17.52 -27.10 30.91
C MET A 64 -17.12 -28.51 31.35
N ALA A 65 -17.95 -29.14 32.19
CA ALA A 65 -17.78 -30.52 32.60
C ALA A 65 -17.76 -31.43 31.36
N ALA A 66 -16.90 -32.46 31.39
CA ALA A 66 -16.86 -33.46 30.34
C ALA A 66 -18.27 -34.06 30.14
N PRO A 67 -18.72 -34.28 28.89
CA PRO A 67 -19.99 -34.95 28.63
C PRO A 67 -20.03 -36.28 29.38
N ALA A 68 -21.13 -36.57 30.06
CA ALA A 68 -21.35 -37.90 30.61
C ALA A 68 -21.41 -38.90 29.44
N ASN A 69 -20.65 -40.00 29.53
CA ASN A 69 -20.57 -41.12 28.57
C ASN A 69 -19.67 -40.93 27.33
N LEU A 70 -18.40 -40.58 27.54
CA LEU A 70 -17.35 -40.55 26.50
C LEU A 70 -17.13 -41.91 25.79
N ASP A 71 -17.51 -43.03 26.41
CA ASP A 71 -17.28 -44.39 25.87
C ASP A 71 -18.12 -44.71 24.62
N SER A 72 -19.17 -43.93 24.36
CA SER A 72 -20.08 -44.11 23.21
C SER A 72 -19.69 -43.31 21.97
N VAL A 73 -18.65 -42.48 22.07
CA VAL A 73 -18.33 -41.47 21.07
C VAL A 73 -17.41 -42.04 19.99
N ASN A 74 -17.84 -42.01 18.72
CA ASN A 74 -16.97 -42.39 17.60
C ASN A 74 -15.90 -41.31 17.34
N ALA A 75 -14.74 -41.48 17.96
CA ALA A 75 -13.60 -40.58 17.85
C ALA A 75 -13.17 -40.31 16.40
N SER A 76 -13.34 -41.28 15.48
CA SER A 76 -12.96 -41.13 14.08
C SER A 76 -13.92 -40.20 13.31
N ASP A 77 -15.23 -40.29 13.58
CA ASP A 77 -16.23 -39.40 12.98
C ASP A 77 -16.09 -37.97 13.51
N ILE A 78 -15.77 -37.83 14.79
CA ILE A 78 -15.45 -36.53 15.39
C ILE A 78 -14.19 -35.94 14.76
N GLN A 79 -13.11 -36.71 14.62
CA GLN A 79 -11.87 -36.25 13.96
C GLN A 79 -12.08 -35.85 12.50
N ALA A 80 -12.88 -36.61 11.74
CA ALA A 80 -13.22 -36.28 10.36
C ALA A 80 -14.03 -34.98 10.25
N LYS A 81 -15.04 -34.79 11.11
CA LYS A 81 -15.84 -33.55 11.17
C LYS A 81 -15.03 -32.35 11.65
N LEU A 82 -14.12 -32.56 12.62
CA LEU A 82 -13.09 -31.60 13.09
C LEU A 82 -12.23 -31.10 11.93
N PHE A 83 -11.63 -32.05 11.20
CA PHE A 83 -10.71 -31.75 10.12
C PHE A 83 -11.43 -31.05 8.96
N ALA A 84 -12.62 -31.53 8.58
CA ALA A 84 -13.45 -30.86 7.57
C ALA A 84 -13.79 -29.42 7.98
N SER A 85 -14.16 -29.17 9.23
CA SER A 85 -14.50 -27.84 9.73
C SER A 85 -13.29 -26.90 9.78
N ALA A 86 -12.11 -27.40 10.18
CA ALA A 86 -10.86 -26.64 10.17
C ALA A 86 -10.41 -26.28 8.75
N VAL A 87 -10.50 -27.23 7.81
CA VAL A 87 -10.22 -27.01 6.38
C VAL A 87 -11.20 -26.01 5.79
N VAL A 88 -12.50 -26.12 6.09
CA VAL A 88 -13.51 -25.16 5.63
C VAL A 88 -13.27 -23.77 6.22
N THR A 89 -12.92 -23.66 7.50
CA THR A 89 -12.63 -22.36 8.14
C THR A 89 -11.39 -21.71 7.55
N TRP A 90 -10.32 -22.48 7.34
CA TRP A 90 -9.11 -21.98 6.66
C TRP A 90 -9.39 -21.61 5.20
N GLN A 91 -10.12 -22.46 4.47
CA GLN A 91 -10.54 -22.17 3.11
C GLN A 91 -11.43 -20.92 3.04
N LEU A 92 -12.38 -20.71 3.96
CA LEU A 92 -13.21 -19.49 3.98
C LEU A 92 -12.42 -18.25 4.40
N GLY A 93 -11.43 -18.39 5.28
CA GLY A 93 -10.54 -17.29 5.67
C GLY A 93 -9.59 -16.82 4.57
N VAL A 94 -9.12 -17.74 3.71
CA VAL A 94 -8.16 -17.44 2.63
C VAL A 94 -8.84 -17.28 1.27
N TRP A 95 -9.78 -18.16 0.90
CA TRP A 95 -10.51 -18.13 -0.37
C TRP A 95 -11.54 -17.01 -0.39
N ASP A 96 -12.42 -16.98 0.62
CA ASP A 96 -13.50 -16.01 0.73
C ASP A 96 -13.17 -14.93 1.76
N SER A 97 -11.86 -14.67 1.89
CA SER A 97 -11.35 -13.53 2.63
C SER A 97 -12.16 -12.30 2.21
N PRO A 98 -12.79 -11.57 3.15
CA PRO A 98 -13.55 -10.37 2.82
C PRO A 98 -12.78 -9.37 1.94
N TYR A 99 -11.46 -9.47 1.99
CA TYR A 99 -10.46 -8.65 1.33
C TYR A 99 -10.34 -8.97 -0.16
N ASN A 100 -10.39 -10.26 -0.50
CA ASN A 100 -10.39 -10.73 -1.89
C ASN A 100 -11.76 -10.56 -2.57
N LYS A 101 -12.78 -10.11 -1.83
CA LYS A 101 -14.14 -10.07 -2.34
C LYS A 101 -14.25 -9.07 -3.49
N GLY A 102 -14.54 -9.59 -4.67
CA GLY A 102 -14.67 -8.81 -5.90
C GLY A 102 -13.35 -8.62 -6.66
N LEU A 103 -12.24 -9.14 -6.15
CA LEU A 103 -10.97 -9.18 -6.88
C LEU A 103 -10.89 -10.44 -7.72
N ILE A 104 -10.99 -10.23 -9.01
CA ILE A 104 -10.91 -11.28 -10.01
C ILE A 104 -9.97 -10.74 -11.08
N PRO A 105 -8.64 -10.81 -10.86
CA PRO A 105 -7.68 -10.38 -11.86
C PRO A 105 -7.97 -11.09 -13.19
N LYS A 106 -8.08 -10.31 -14.25
CA LYS A 106 -8.06 -10.80 -15.62
C LYS A 106 -6.64 -10.77 -16.15
N LYS A 107 -6.34 -11.71 -17.03
CA LYS A 107 -5.05 -11.80 -17.73
C LYS A 107 -5.21 -11.23 -19.14
N MET A 108 -4.23 -10.44 -19.58
CA MET A 108 -4.10 -9.98 -20.96
C MET A 108 -2.75 -10.48 -21.49
N LEU A 109 -2.77 -11.25 -22.57
CA LEU A 109 -1.57 -11.70 -23.26
C LEU A 109 -1.22 -10.69 -24.34
N PHE A 110 -0.04 -10.07 -24.25
CA PHE A 110 0.42 -9.11 -25.25
C PHE A 110 1.96 -9.16 -25.32
N TYR A 111 2.55 -9.15 -26.52
CA TYR A 111 3.99 -9.35 -26.73
C TYR A 111 4.57 -10.57 -25.96
N ASP A 112 3.85 -11.69 -25.93
CA ASP A 112 4.20 -12.91 -25.19
C ASP A 112 4.40 -12.73 -23.67
N LEU A 113 3.87 -11.63 -23.12
CA LEU A 113 3.86 -11.33 -21.70
C LEU A 113 2.44 -11.38 -21.16
N VAL A 114 2.31 -11.88 -19.93
CA VAL A 114 1.03 -11.89 -19.22
C VAL A 114 0.94 -10.65 -18.34
N HIS A 115 0.05 -9.75 -18.72
CA HIS A 115 -0.34 -8.60 -17.94
C HIS A 115 -1.59 -8.92 -17.12
N TYR A 116 -1.78 -8.18 -16.04
CA TYR A 116 -2.91 -8.38 -15.14
C TYR A 116 -3.72 -7.10 -15.08
N TYR A 117 -5.04 -7.23 -15.05
CA TYR A 117 -5.91 -6.07 -14.98
C TYR A 117 -7.24 -6.37 -14.31
N GLN A 118 -7.91 -5.31 -13.87
CA GLN A 118 -9.31 -5.35 -13.48
C GLN A 118 -9.97 -3.99 -13.73
N VAL A 119 -11.20 -4.00 -14.25
CA VAL A 119 -11.99 -2.79 -14.54
C VAL A 119 -13.20 -2.77 -13.59
N PRO A 120 -13.34 -1.77 -12.71
CA PRO A 120 -14.52 -1.64 -11.87
C PRO A 120 -15.71 -1.12 -12.67
N GLU A 121 -16.92 -1.20 -12.10
CA GLU A 121 -18.08 -0.53 -12.67
C GLU A 121 -17.88 0.99 -12.68
N LYS A 122 -18.23 1.63 -13.80
CA LYS A 122 -18.12 3.09 -14.01
C LYS A 122 -16.73 3.62 -13.61
N PRO A 123 -15.69 3.22 -14.36
CA PRO A 123 -14.32 3.65 -14.08
C PRO A 123 -14.18 5.17 -14.28
N ILE A 124 -13.35 5.80 -13.46
CA ILE A 124 -13.08 7.25 -13.52
C ILE A 124 -11.70 7.59 -14.11
N GLY A 125 -10.91 6.56 -14.39
CA GLY A 125 -9.53 6.65 -14.83
C GLY A 125 -8.87 5.27 -14.81
N THR A 126 -7.66 5.21 -15.33
CA THR A 126 -6.84 3.99 -15.34
C THR A 126 -5.56 4.23 -14.54
N LEU A 127 -5.22 3.35 -13.62
CA LEU A 127 -3.92 3.27 -12.98
C LEU A 127 -3.09 2.16 -13.64
N VAL A 128 -1.97 2.54 -14.24
CA VAL A 128 -1.01 1.63 -14.84
C VAL A 128 0.15 1.41 -13.88
N MET A 129 0.38 0.18 -13.45
CA MET A 129 1.41 -0.18 -12.46
C MET A 129 2.63 -0.83 -13.12
N PHE A 130 3.81 -0.40 -12.68
CA PHE A 130 5.11 -0.90 -13.10
C PHE A 130 5.89 -1.41 -11.88
N HIS A 131 6.05 -2.72 -11.79
CA HIS A 131 6.74 -3.39 -10.69
C HIS A 131 8.24 -3.03 -10.59
N GLY A 132 8.84 -3.27 -9.41
CA GLY A 132 10.29 -3.15 -9.19
C GLY A 132 11.08 -4.33 -9.77
N CYS A 133 12.41 -4.21 -9.81
CA CYS A 133 13.27 -5.32 -10.20
C CYS A 133 13.00 -6.57 -9.36
N TYR A 134 13.09 -7.75 -9.95
CA TYR A 134 12.78 -9.03 -9.29
C TYR A 134 11.32 -9.24 -8.89
N HIS A 135 10.40 -8.37 -9.30
CA HIS A 135 8.97 -8.61 -9.16
C HIS A 135 8.34 -8.93 -10.51
N ASP A 136 7.04 -9.26 -10.47
CA ASP A 136 6.24 -9.63 -11.63
C ASP A 136 4.93 -8.82 -11.59
N ALA A 137 4.24 -8.68 -12.73
CA ALA A 137 2.94 -7.99 -12.78
C ALA A 137 1.89 -8.63 -11.85
N SER A 138 1.96 -9.95 -11.64
CA SER A 138 1.10 -10.67 -10.68
C SER A 138 1.29 -10.21 -9.24
N GLY A 139 2.44 -9.62 -8.90
CA GLY A 139 2.70 -9.03 -7.59
C GLY A 139 1.80 -7.83 -7.26
N SER A 140 0.97 -7.35 -8.19
CA SER A 140 0.02 -6.25 -7.95
C SER A 140 -1.38 -6.70 -7.52
N TRP A 141 -1.65 -8.02 -7.45
CA TRP A 141 -2.92 -8.59 -6.95
C TRP A 141 -2.69 -9.46 -5.73
N PRO A 142 -3.71 -9.69 -4.88
CA PRO A 142 -3.56 -10.59 -3.76
C PRO A 142 -3.60 -12.02 -4.25
N TYR A 143 -3.00 -12.90 -3.44
CA TYR A 143 -3.14 -14.32 -3.65
C TYR A 143 -4.62 -14.72 -3.68
N HIS A 144 -4.98 -15.47 -4.72
CA HIS A 144 -6.28 -16.10 -4.83
C HIS A 144 -6.11 -17.55 -5.31
N PRO A 145 -6.57 -18.56 -4.55
CA PRO A 145 -6.29 -19.97 -4.85
C PRO A 145 -6.88 -20.44 -6.20
N LYS A 146 -7.96 -19.82 -6.66
CA LYS A 146 -8.57 -20.08 -7.99
C LYS A 146 -8.13 -19.14 -9.12
N HIS A 147 -8.00 -17.84 -8.86
CA HIS A 147 -7.86 -16.83 -9.91
C HIS A 147 -6.43 -16.31 -10.09
N CYS A 148 -5.59 -16.38 -9.05
CA CYS A 148 -4.19 -16.02 -9.14
C CYS A 148 -3.37 -16.61 -7.99
N ARG A 149 -2.80 -17.81 -8.19
CA ARG A 149 -2.01 -18.52 -7.17
C ARG A 149 -0.61 -17.94 -6.99
N GLU A 150 -0.19 -17.12 -7.95
CA GLU A 150 1.12 -16.48 -8.07
C GLU A 150 1.13 -15.04 -7.54
N CYS A 151 -0.04 -14.51 -7.18
CA CYS A 151 -0.25 -13.13 -6.76
C CYS A 151 0.09 -12.90 -5.27
N LEU A 152 0.53 -11.68 -4.90
CA LEU A 152 1.01 -11.32 -3.55
C LEU A 152 0.76 -9.87 -3.08
N GLY A 153 0.35 -8.93 -3.94
CA GLY A 153 0.14 -7.52 -3.58
C GLY A 153 -1.33 -7.11 -3.54
N LEU A 154 -1.62 -5.82 -3.69
CA LEU A 154 -2.93 -5.25 -3.37
C LEU A 154 -3.29 -4.06 -4.31
N PRO A 155 -4.28 -4.19 -5.22
CA PRO A 155 -4.78 -3.10 -6.08
C PRO A 155 -6.14 -2.54 -5.62
N GLU A 156 -6.66 -3.04 -4.49
CA GLU A 156 -8.01 -2.81 -3.97
C GLU A 156 -8.29 -1.33 -3.77
N GLU A 157 -7.31 -0.58 -3.30
CA GLU A 157 -7.42 0.86 -3.05
C GLU A 157 -7.81 1.63 -4.31
N ALA A 158 -7.08 1.40 -5.41
CA ALA A 158 -7.37 2.06 -6.68
C ALA A 158 -8.75 1.63 -7.21
N LEU A 159 -9.02 0.33 -7.19
CA LEU A 159 -10.27 -0.21 -7.71
C LEU A 159 -11.51 0.23 -6.90
N ALA A 160 -11.42 0.26 -5.57
CA ALA A 160 -12.46 0.74 -4.68
C ALA A 160 -12.75 2.23 -4.88
N HIS A 161 -11.73 3.03 -5.25
CA HIS A 161 -11.89 4.43 -5.62
C HIS A 161 -12.31 4.63 -7.09
N GLY A 162 -12.50 3.54 -7.85
CA GLY A 162 -13.07 3.55 -9.19
C GLY A 162 -12.08 3.63 -10.33
N PHE A 163 -10.79 3.42 -10.07
CA PHE A 163 -9.81 3.32 -11.13
C PHE A 163 -9.83 1.91 -11.71
N ALA A 164 -9.79 1.78 -13.03
CA ALA A 164 -9.33 0.55 -13.65
C ALA A 164 -7.84 0.38 -13.32
N VAL A 165 -7.38 -0.85 -13.12
CA VAL A 165 -5.97 -1.14 -12.81
C VAL A 165 -5.42 -2.06 -13.89
N LEU A 166 -4.25 -1.71 -14.42
CA LEU A 166 -3.44 -2.53 -15.32
C LEU A 166 -2.03 -2.63 -14.74
N ALA A 167 -1.56 -3.82 -14.36
CA ALA A 167 -0.14 -4.01 -14.10
C ALA A 167 0.53 -4.55 -15.35
N VAL A 168 1.54 -3.81 -15.80
CA VAL A 168 2.36 -4.16 -16.95
C VAL A 168 3.50 -5.04 -16.46
N GLU A 169 3.86 -6.01 -17.29
CA GLU A 169 4.95 -6.93 -17.03
C GLU A 169 6.18 -6.43 -17.78
N SER A 170 7.35 -6.48 -17.14
CA SER A 170 8.60 -6.10 -17.79
C SER A 170 9.06 -7.16 -18.78
N ARG A 171 9.67 -6.73 -19.88
CA ARG A 171 10.17 -7.61 -20.95
C ARG A 171 11.35 -8.47 -20.52
N ASN A 172 12.21 -7.96 -19.65
CA ASN A 172 13.31 -8.76 -19.11
C ASN A 172 12.75 -9.83 -18.17
N ARG A 173 12.70 -11.10 -18.60
CA ARG A 173 12.27 -12.22 -17.75
C ARG A 173 13.42 -13.04 -17.17
N SER A 174 14.66 -12.54 -17.26
CA SER A 174 15.82 -13.24 -16.71
C SER A 174 15.78 -13.25 -15.18
N ARG A 175 16.20 -14.36 -14.57
CA ARG A 175 16.27 -14.51 -13.10
C ARG A 175 17.16 -13.47 -12.41
N LYS A 176 18.07 -12.82 -13.15
CA LYS A 176 19.03 -11.83 -12.63
C LYS A 176 18.54 -10.39 -12.77
N GLY A 177 17.46 -10.15 -13.52
CA GLY A 177 17.00 -8.82 -13.92
C GLY A 177 15.55 -8.55 -13.53
N ARG A 178 14.56 -9.14 -14.23
CA ARG A 178 13.12 -8.83 -14.01
C ARG A 178 12.83 -7.36 -13.73
N CYS A 179 13.43 -6.49 -14.54
CA CYS A 179 13.37 -5.03 -14.40
C CYS A 179 12.84 -4.41 -15.68
N PHE A 180 12.15 -3.28 -15.54
CA PHE A 180 11.90 -2.39 -16.67
C PHE A 180 13.18 -1.77 -17.21
N SER A 181 13.27 -1.70 -18.53
CA SER A 181 14.33 -1.04 -19.28
C SER A 181 13.80 0.22 -19.97
N SER A 182 14.64 1.25 -20.03
CA SER A 182 14.39 2.43 -20.86
C SER A 182 15.54 2.71 -21.82
N GLY A 183 16.21 1.64 -22.26
CA GLY A 183 17.26 1.71 -23.26
C GLY A 183 16.74 2.18 -24.62
N THR A 184 17.68 2.45 -25.53
CA THR A 184 17.37 2.84 -26.92
C THR A 184 17.08 1.65 -27.82
N ASP A 185 17.52 0.44 -27.45
CA ASP A 185 17.31 -0.78 -28.22
C ASP A 185 15.84 -1.23 -28.17
N PRO A 186 15.13 -1.25 -29.32
CA PRO A 186 13.73 -1.68 -29.38
C PRO A 186 13.49 -3.12 -28.95
N MET A 187 14.50 -3.99 -29.05
CA MET A 187 14.35 -5.41 -28.73
C MET A 187 14.38 -5.69 -27.23
N THR A 188 14.92 -4.78 -26.44
CA THR A 188 15.11 -4.96 -24.99
C THR A 188 14.46 -3.87 -24.14
N SER A 189 14.02 -2.77 -24.75
CA SER A 189 13.45 -1.62 -24.04
C SER A 189 11.94 -1.68 -23.94
N ASP A 190 11.43 -1.58 -22.70
CA ASP A 190 9.99 -1.51 -22.43
C ASP A 190 9.36 -0.18 -22.88
N GLN A 191 10.17 0.82 -23.24
CA GLN A 191 9.69 2.10 -23.76
C GLN A 191 8.89 1.93 -25.06
N TRP A 192 9.11 0.84 -25.80
CA TRP A 192 8.38 0.55 -27.03
C TRP A 192 7.14 -0.28 -26.77
N THR A 193 7.25 -1.36 -25.98
CA THR A 193 6.13 -2.29 -25.77
C THR A 193 5.09 -1.77 -24.79
N ALA A 194 5.49 -1.05 -23.74
CA ALA A 194 4.56 -0.61 -22.71
C ALA A 194 3.49 0.38 -23.23
N PRO A 195 3.81 1.41 -24.03
CA PRO A 195 2.78 2.29 -24.60
C PRO A 195 1.74 1.54 -25.45
N TYR A 196 2.17 0.61 -26.32
CA TYR A 196 1.24 -0.22 -27.10
C TYR A 196 0.40 -1.14 -26.21
N THR A 197 0.99 -1.72 -25.17
CA THR A 197 0.26 -2.55 -24.19
C THR A 197 -0.84 -1.75 -23.50
N ILE A 198 -0.52 -0.52 -23.06
CA ILE A 198 -1.49 0.39 -22.43
C ILE A 198 -2.57 0.78 -23.42
N GLN A 199 -2.20 1.20 -24.63
CA GLN A 199 -3.14 1.56 -25.69
C GLN A 199 -4.11 0.42 -26.00
N ASN A 200 -3.60 -0.80 -26.21
CA ASN A 200 -4.42 -1.98 -26.49
C ASN A 200 -5.41 -2.24 -25.35
N PHE A 201 -4.94 -2.22 -24.10
CA PHE A 201 -5.80 -2.34 -22.93
C PHE A 201 -6.91 -1.29 -22.92
N LEU A 202 -6.58 -0.01 -23.14
CA LEU A 202 -7.55 1.08 -23.13
C LEU A 202 -8.62 0.89 -24.23
N TYR A 203 -8.24 0.42 -25.42
CA TYR A 203 -9.19 0.14 -26.49
C TYR A 203 -10.10 -1.04 -26.17
N GLU A 204 -9.53 -2.18 -25.77
CA GLU A 204 -10.30 -3.40 -25.46
C GLU A 204 -11.30 -3.20 -24.32
N THR A 205 -11.01 -2.24 -23.43
CA THR A 205 -11.84 -1.92 -22.27
C THR A 205 -12.69 -0.66 -22.42
N GLY A 206 -12.57 0.06 -23.54
CA GLY A 206 -13.33 1.28 -23.81
C GLY A 206 -12.95 2.48 -22.90
N LEU A 207 -11.70 2.54 -22.45
CA LEU A 207 -11.20 3.53 -21.48
C LEU A 207 -10.36 4.66 -22.10
N GLN A 208 -10.20 4.71 -23.43
CA GLN A 208 -9.37 5.70 -24.15
C GLN A 208 -9.73 7.17 -23.87
N ASN A 209 -10.94 7.43 -23.38
CA ASN A 209 -11.39 8.79 -23.08
C ASN A 209 -11.13 9.22 -21.63
N LEU A 210 -10.68 8.31 -20.77
CA LEU A 210 -10.46 8.55 -19.35
C LEU A 210 -8.99 8.91 -19.05
N PRO A 211 -8.72 9.62 -17.94
CA PRO A 211 -7.36 9.94 -17.53
C PRO A 211 -6.56 8.68 -17.17
N VAL A 212 -5.28 8.69 -17.52
CA VAL A 212 -4.31 7.63 -17.25
C VAL A 212 -3.29 8.13 -16.21
N TYR A 213 -3.19 7.38 -15.12
CA TYR A 213 -2.22 7.57 -14.06
C TYR A 213 -1.20 6.43 -14.13
N THR A 214 0.05 6.71 -13.80
CA THR A 214 1.06 5.65 -13.67
C THR A 214 1.52 5.55 -12.23
N LEU A 215 1.83 4.33 -11.80
CA LEU A 215 2.54 4.04 -10.56
C LEU A 215 3.72 3.15 -10.89
N GLY A 216 4.88 3.44 -10.31
CA GLY A 216 6.03 2.57 -10.40
C GLY A 216 6.75 2.42 -9.08
N ILE A 217 7.42 1.28 -8.89
CA ILE A 217 8.21 0.96 -7.70
C ILE A 217 9.68 0.74 -8.09
N SER A 218 10.62 1.37 -7.39
CA SER A 218 12.07 1.20 -7.63
C SER A 218 12.47 1.44 -9.11
N ALA A 219 12.93 0.43 -9.85
CA ALA A 219 13.18 0.56 -11.30
C ALA A 219 11.91 0.91 -12.09
N GLY A 220 10.77 0.36 -11.69
CA GLY A 220 9.45 0.72 -12.20
C GLY A 220 9.10 2.19 -11.96
N ALA A 221 9.50 2.80 -10.83
CA ALA A 221 9.28 4.23 -10.56
C ALA A 221 10.06 5.12 -11.55
N ALA A 222 11.32 4.77 -11.78
CA ALA A 222 12.12 5.43 -12.81
C ALA A 222 11.55 5.19 -14.23
N PHE A 223 10.91 4.05 -14.49
CA PHE A 223 10.26 3.78 -15.77
C PHE A 223 8.95 4.56 -15.93
N ALA A 224 8.09 4.57 -14.91
CA ALA A 224 6.79 5.23 -14.87
C ALA A 224 6.90 6.73 -15.13
N THR A 225 7.99 7.36 -14.70
CA THR A 225 8.30 8.78 -14.97
C THR A 225 8.82 9.03 -16.39
N LYS A 226 9.43 8.03 -17.03
CA LYS A 226 10.03 8.15 -18.37
C LYS A 226 9.07 7.81 -19.50
N VAL A 227 8.27 6.76 -19.32
CA VAL A 227 7.38 6.22 -20.36
C VAL A 227 6.35 7.25 -20.83
N ILE A 228 6.01 8.22 -19.97
CA ILE A 228 5.06 9.31 -20.24
C ILE A 228 5.45 10.09 -21.49
N LYS A 229 6.75 10.26 -21.80
CA LYS A 229 7.18 10.95 -23.02
C LYS A 229 6.61 10.33 -24.30
N ASN A 230 6.44 9.00 -24.30
CA ASN A 230 5.90 8.29 -25.45
C ASN A 230 4.40 8.57 -25.61
N PHE A 231 3.70 9.02 -24.58
CA PHE A 231 2.28 9.35 -24.69
C PHE A 231 2.02 10.63 -25.51
N TRP A 232 3.06 11.44 -25.79
CA TRP A 232 2.99 12.55 -26.75
C TRP A 232 3.40 12.17 -28.18
N ASP A 233 3.90 10.95 -28.40
CA ASP A 233 4.14 10.49 -29.77
C ASP A 233 2.78 10.40 -30.50
N PRO A 234 2.67 10.84 -31.77
CA PRO A 234 1.39 10.86 -32.50
C PRO A 234 0.66 9.51 -32.57
N ASN A 235 1.36 8.39 -32.40
CA ASN A 235 0.73 7.06 -32.38
C ASN A 235 -0.06 6.80 -31.08
N PHE A 236 0.21 7.55 -30.01
CA PHE A 236 -0.41 7.39 -28.69
C PHE A 236 -1.10 8.66 -28.20
N GLY A 237 -0.61 9.83 -28.64
CA GLY A 237 -1.12 11.15 -28.31
C GLY A 237 -2.53 11.34 -28.82
N GLY A 238 -3.48 11.48 -27.89
CA GLY A 238 -4.92 11.51 -28.17
C GLY A 238 -5.67 10.29 -27.64
N ILE A 239 -4.95 9.18 -27.40
CA ILE A 239 -5.50 7.94 -26.84
C ILE A 239 -5.09 7.81 -25.37
N ILE A 240 -3.80 7.94 -25.08
CA ILE A 240 -3.29 7.90 -23.72
C ILE A 240 -3.28 9.34 -23.19
N LYS A 241 -4.10 9.61 -22.17
CA LYS A 241 -4.23 10.94 -21.55
C LYS A 241 -3.54 10.97 -20.20
N PRO A 242 -2.22 11.26 -20.11
CA PRO A 242 -1.50 11.27 -18.84
C PRO A 242 -2.08 12.32 -17.89
N ALA A 243 -2.37 11.91 -16.65
CA ALA A 243 -2.98 12.77 -15.64
C ALA A 243 -2.23 12.80 -14.29
N GLY A 244 -1.29 11.88 -14.07
CA GLY A 244 -0.49 11.86 -12.86
C GLY A 244 0.47 10.68 -12.78
N ILE A 245 1.52 10.83 -11.97
CA ILE A 245 2.54 9.81 -11.76
C ILE A 245 2.76 9.61 -10.27
N ILE A 246 2.79 8.35 -9.83
CA ILE A 246 3.23 7.92 -8.50
C ILE A 246 4.58 7.22 -8.65
N SER A 247 5.59 7.75 -7.98
CA SER A 247 6.98 7.28 -8.07
C SER A 247 7.45 6.81 -6.70
N GLU A 248 7.43 5.50 -6.46
CA GLU A 248 7.80 4.92 -5.17
C GLU A 248 9.26 4.52 -5.12
N VAL A 249 9.94 4.96 -4.07
CA VAL A 249 11.31 4.55 -3.70
C VAL A 249 12.31 4.61 -4.84
N ASN A 250 12.10 5.52 -5.79
CA ASN A 250 13.08 5.94 -6.78
C ASN A 250 12.65 7.20 -7.51
N ALA A 251 13.61 7.77 -8.22
CA ALA A 251 13.39 8.80 -9.23
C ALA A 251 14.47 8.67 -10.32
N PRO A 252 14.26 9.21 -11.53
CA PRO A 252 15.28 9.21 -12.57
C PRO A 252 16.55 9.96 -12.15
N SER A 253 17.72 9.51 -12.66
CA SER A 253 19.02 10.11 -12.34
C SER A 253 19.25 11.53 -12.89
N SER A 254 18.60 11.90 -14.01
CA SER A 254 18.56 13.28 -14.54
C SER A 254 17.44 13.40 -15.58
N TRP A 255 16.70 14.49 -15.68
CA TRP A 255 15.65 14.63 -16.73
C TRP A 255 16.24 14.69 -18.15
N ARG A 256 17.37 15.38 -18.32
CA ARG A 256 18.08 15.52 -19.59
C ARG A 256 18.53 14.20 -20.21
N SER A 257 19.18 13.32 -19.43
CA SER A 257 19.61 12.00 -19.93
C SER A 257 18.45 11.12 -20.41
N TRP A 258 17.21 11.46 -20.05
CA TRP A 258 16.02 10.71 -20.46
C TRP A 258 15.27 11.36 -21.63
N GLY A 259 15.79 12.47 -22.15
CA GLY A 259 15.21 13.21 -23.26
C GLY A 259 13.97 14.01 -22.90
N LEU A 260 13.66 14.17 -21.61
CA LEU A 260 12.53 14.95 -21.10
C LEU A 260 12.83 16.46 -21.10
N GLU A 261 14.10 16.82 -21.00
CA GLU A 261 14.59 18.21 -21.00
C GLU A 261 15.28 18.54 -22.32
N GLY A 262 14.99 19.72 -22.87
CA GLY A 262 15.61 20.29 -24.06
C GLY A 262 17.01 20.84 -23.81
N LYS A 263 17.68 21.30 -24.88
CA LYS A 263 18.98 21.97 -24.75
C LYS A 263 18.87 23.34 -24.06
N ASP A 264 17.68 23.92 -24.09
CA ASP A 264 17.28 25.19 -23.47
C ASP A 264 16.95 25.06 -21.97
N GLY A 265 17.09 23.85 -21.40
CA GLY A 265 16.82 23.59 -19.99
C GLY A 265 15.32 23.58 -19.65
N LYS A 266 14.43 23.40 -20.63
CA LYS A 266 12.98 23.31 -20.42
C LYS A 266 12.48 21.89 -20.65
N LEU A 267 11.34 21.53 -20.05
CA LEU A 267 10.66 20.29 -20.43
C LEU A 267 10.18 20.38 -21.87
N LYS A 268 10.37 19.30 -22.63
CA LYS A 268 9.86 19.17 -24.01
C LYS A 268 8.35 18.92 -24.07
N PHE A 269 7.75 18.60 -22.93
CA PHE A 269 6.36 18.17 -22.80
C PHE A 269 5.66 19.18 -21.87
N PRO A 270 5.01 20.22 -22.41
CA PRO A 270 4.51 21.35 -21.62
C PRO A 270 3.40 20.97 -20.63
N ASP A 271 2.63 19.92 -20.93
CA ASP A 271 1.56 19.40 -20.06
C ASP A 271 2.01 18.17 -19.26
N PHE A 272 3.28 18.14 -18.83
CA PHE A 272 3.79 17.04 -18.03
C PHE A 272 2.99 16.92 -16.72
N PRO A 273 2.45 15.72 -16.39
CA PRO A 273 1.50 15.61 -15.30
C PRO A 273 2.17 15.77 -13.93
N PRO A 274 1.40 16.10 -12.87
CA PRO A 274 1.88 16.12 -11.51
C PRO A 274 2.54 14.80 -11.08
N VAL A 275 3.53 14.88 -10.19
CA VAL A 275 4.29 13.71 -9.72
C VAL A 275 4.28 13.63 -8.20
N ALA A 276 3.66 12.57 -7.66
CA ALA A 276 3.71 12.23 -6.25
C ALA A 276 4.83 11.22 -6.02
N PHE A 277 5.77 11.54 -5.12
CA PHE A 277 6.82 10.62 -4.73
C PHE A 277 6.49 9.95 -3.39
N ILE A 278 6.89 8.70 -3.24
CA ILE A 278 6.91 8.03 -1.93
C ILE A 278 8.38 7.72 -1.63
N ALA A 279 8.88 8.29 -0.55
CA ALA A 279 10.25 8.11 -0.07
C ALA A 279 10.25 7.37 1.25
N MET A 280 11.35 6.69 1.56
CA MET A 280 11.52 6.01 2.84
C MET A 280 12.68 6.62 3.62
N GLU A 281 12.51 6.76 4.94
CA GLU A 281 13.43 7.55 5.75
C GLU A 281 14.85 6.98 5.86
N ARG A 282 15.04 5.67 5.68
CA ARG A 282 16.37 5.05 5.74
C ARG A 282 17.04 4.95 4.38
N ASP A 283 16.32 5.21 3.29
CA ASP A 283 16.85 5.20 1.92
C ASP A 283 17.38 6.59 1.51
N ASN A 284 18.41 7.06 2.20
CA ASN A 284 18.95 8.42 2.03
C ASN A 284 19.40 8.71 0.59
N ARG A 285 20.04 7.74 -0.06
CA ARG A 285 20.55 7.90 -1.43
C ARG A 285 19.41 8.21 -2.40
N THR A 286 18.34 7.43 -2.30
CA THR A 286 17.19 7.58 -3.18
C THR A 286 16.34 8.77 -2.79
N PHE A 287 16.19 9.04 -1.49
CA PHE A 287 15.46 10.21 -1.00
C PHE A 287 16.11 11.52 -1.47
N ASN A 288 17.43 11.65 -1.40
CA ASN A 288 18.13 12.82 -1.93
C ASN A 288 17.87 13.00 -3.42
N ARG A 289 17.90 11.90 -4.20
CA ARG A 289 17.55 11.94 -5.62
C ARG A 289 16.10 12.39 -5.86
N ILE A 290 15.16 11.92 -5.05
CA ILE A 290 13.75 12.35 -5.12
C ILE A 290 13.66 13.87 -4.85
N LEU A 291 14.35 14.39 -3.84
CA LEU A 291 14.34 15.82 -3.54
C LEU A 291 14.88 16.66 -4.69
N ASP A 292 15.99 16.25 -5.30
CA ASP A 292 16.55 16.92 -6.49
C ASP A 292 15.54 16.96 -7.64
N ARG A 293 14.86 15.82 -7.88
CA ARG A 293 13.87 15.69 -8.95
C ARG A 293 12.60 16.50 -8.69
N ILE A 294 12.16 16.63 -7.45
CA ILE A 294 11.06 17.53 -7.08
C ILE A 294 11.43 18.99 -7.33
N GLN A 295 12.64 19.40 -6.98
CA GLN A 295 13.10 20.78 -7.23
C GLN A 295 13.10 21.08 -8.73
N ASP A 296 13.64 20.17 -9.53
CA ASP A 296 13.64 20.31 -10.99
C ASP A 296 12.22 20.42 -11.57
N LEU A 297 11.29 19.54 -11.18
CA LEU A 297 9.89 19.60 -11.64
C LEU A 297 9.22 20.92 -11.29
N ARG A 298 9.45 21.42 -10.07
CA ARG A 298 8.94 22.74 -9.64
C ARG A 298 9.53 23.88 -10.46
N ARG A 299 10.81 23.81 -10.86
CA ARG A 299 11.40 24.80 -11.79
C ARG A 299 10.71 24.75 -13.17
N PHE A 300 10.19 23.60 -13.56
CA PHE A 300 9.39 23.44 -14.79
C PHE A 300 7.90 23.74 -14.61
N ASN A 301 7.50 24.29 -13.46
CA ASN A 301 6.10 24.53 -13.10
C ASN A 301 5.23 23.26 -13.10
N VAL A 302 5.83 22.09 -12.85
CA VAL A 302 5.11 20.83 -12.65
C VAL A 302 4.91 20.61 -11.15
N PRO A 303 3.65 20.44 -10.68
CA PRO A 303 3.39 20.10 -9.29
C PRO A 303 4.06 18.78 -8.90
N ALA A 304 4.89 18.83 -7.86
CA ALA A 304 5.59 17.67 -7.33
C ALA A 304 5.72 17.77 -5.81
N ASP A 305 5.43 16.67 -5.11
CA ASP A 305 5.60 16.56 -3.66
C ASP A 305 5.86 15.11 -3.26
N TYR A 306 6.14 14.86 -1.98
CA TYR A 306 6.41 13.52 -1.48
C TYR A 306 5.73 13.20 -0.15
N ILE A 307 5.50 11.90 0.06
CA ILE A 307 5.20 11.30 1.35
C ILE A 307 6.46 10.60 1.87
N MET A 308 6.78 10.82 3.14
CA MET A 308 7.89 10.14 3.83
C MET A 308 7.35 8.99 4.65
N VAL A 309 7.71 7.77 4.28
CA VAL A 309 7.44 6.55 5.03
C VAL A 309 8.46 6.42 6.15
N LYS A 310 7.94 6.22 7.36
CA LYS A 310 8.71 6.09 8.59
C LYS A 310 8.90 4.62 8.93
N SER A 311 9.99 4.31 9.62
CA SER A 311 10.18 3.00 10.23
C SER A 311 9.11 2.78 11.30
N ARG A 312 8.70 1.53 11.46
CA ARG A 312 7.55 1.14 12.28
C ARG A 312 7.89 -0.09 13.11
N PRO A 313 7.35 -0.18 14.34
CA PRO A 313 7.51 -1.38 15.15
C PRO A 313 6.76 -2.56 14.49
N VAL A 314 7.41 -3.72 14.49
CA VAL A 314 6.84 -5.01 14.07
C VAL A 314 6.13 -5.62 15.28
N ASP A 315 4.88 -5.20 15.50
CA ASP A 315 4.04 -5.73 16.58
C ASP A 315 3.46 -7.13 16.26
N ARG A 316 2.74 -7.72 17.22
CA ARG A 316 2.18 -9.08 17.09
C ARG A 316 1.22 -9.25 15.90
N LEU A 317 0.57 -8.18 15.45
CA LEU A 317 -0.39 -8.17 14.34
C LEU A 317 0.20 -7.57 13.06
N TRP A 318 1.48 -7.20 13.02
CA TRP A 318 2.10 -6.53 11.88
C TRP A 318 1.83 -7.24 10.54
N PHE A 319 2.23 -8.51 10.43
CA PHE A 319 2.06 -9.28 9.19
C PHE A 319 0.59 -9.59 8.89
N TYR A 320 -0.21 -9.82 9.92
CA TYR A 320 -1.64 -10.03 9.80
C TYR A 320 -2.34 -8.78 9.22
N ASN A 321 -2.04 -7.59 9.74
CA ASN A 321 -2.63 -6.32 9.32
C ASN A 321 -2.31 -5.97 7.87
N ARG A 322 -1.22 -6.51 7.34
CA ARG A 322 -0.67 -6.11 6.04
C ARG A 322 -0.78 -7.19 4.97
N SER A 323 -1.06 -8.44 5.37
CA SER A 323 -1.22 -9.57 4.44
C SER A 323 -2.55 -10.30 4.67
N PRO A 324 -3.42 -10.44 3.64
CA PRO A 324 -4.67 -11.16 3.78
C PRO A 324 -4.48 -12.69 3.96
N VAL A 325 -3.27 -13.21 3.73
CA VAL A 325 -2.95 -14.66 3.79
C VAL A 325 -2.26 -15.09 5.08
N ILE A 326 -1.92 -14.13 5.96
CA ILE A 326 -1.32 -14.40 7.27
C ILE A 326 -2.39 -14.21 8.34
N THR A 327 -2.64 -15.26 9.13
CA THR A 327 -3.56 -15.20 10.27
C THR A 327 -2.94 -14.46 11.47
N ALA A 328 -3.77 -14.03 12.42
CA ALA A 328 -3.29 -13.27 13.57
C ALA A 328 -2.34 -14.11 14.43
N ARG A 329 -2.71 -15.39 14.61
CA ARG A 329 -1.87 -16.39 15.29
C ARG A 329 -0.51 -16.57 14.59
N GLN A 330 -0.51 -16.74 13.27
CA GLN A 330 0.73 -16.87 12.48
C GLN A 330 1.61 -15.62 12.60
N SER A 331 1.02 -14.42 12.50
CA SER A 331 1.73 -13.16 12.71
C SER A 331 2.37 -13.11 14.10
N ALA A 332 1.62 -13.44 15.15
CA ALA A 332 2.12 -13.46 16.52
C ALA A 332 3.25 -14.49 16.72
N GLU A 333 3.17 -15.65 16.06
CA GLU A 333 4.21 -16.67 16.08
C GLU A 333 5.50 -16.20 15.39
N ILE A 334 5.39 -15.61 14.19
CA ILE A 334 6.52 -15.00 13.47
C ILE A 334 7.20 -13.96 14.36
N VAL A 335 6.43 -13.02 14.90
CA VAL A 335 6.97 -11.90 15.70
C VAL A 335 7.63 -12.42 16.98
N ARG A 336 7.05 -13.43 17.63
CA ARG A 336 7.64 -14.09 18.80
C ARG A 336 8.98 -14.75 18.45
N ALA A 337 9.06 -15.44 17.32
CA ALA A 337 10.31 -16.02 16.83
C ALA A 337 11.34 -14.94 16.52
N MET A 338 10.95 -13.85 15.84
CA MET A 338 11.83 -12.71 15.55
C MET A 338 12.40 -12.07 16.82
N LYS A 339 11.59 -11.88 17.88
CA LYS A 339 12.06 -11.39 19.18
C LYS A 339 13.07 -12.34 19.82
N ARG A 340 12.78 -13.64 19.87
CA ARG A 340 13.69 -14.66 20.44
C ARG A 340 15.00 -14.80 19.67
N LEU A 341 14.98 -14.58 18.36
CA LEU A 341 16.16 -14.58 17.50
C LEU A 341 16.93 -13.25 17.55
N GLY A 342 16.43 -12.27 18.30
CA GLY A 342 17.08 -10.97 18.47
C GLY A 342 16.98 -10.05 17.26
N PHE A 343 16.04 -10.30 16.32
CA PHE A 343 15.84 -9.47 15.13
C PHE A 343 15.17 -8.13 15.45
N LEU A 344 14.34 -8.14 16.49
CA LEU A 344 13.61 -6.97 17.00
C LEU A 344 14.23 -6.49 18.31
N ASP A 345 14.22 -5.17 18.55
CA ASP A 345 14.54 -4.57 19.84
C ASP A 345 13.37 -4.65 20.83
N ALA A 346 13.54 -4.01 22.01
CA ALA A 346 12.52 -4.02 23.07
C ALA A 346 11.21 -3.33 22.63
N ASP A 347 11.31 -2.31 21.78
CA ASP A 347 10.18 -1.54 21.26
C ASP A 347 9.54 -2.20 20.03
N GLY A 348 10.12 -3.31 19.56
CA GLY A 348 9.64 -4.07 18.41
C GLY A 348 10.15 -3.54 17.06
N ASN A 349 11.11 -2.62 17.03
CA ASN A 349 11.72 -2.19 15.78
C ASN A 349 12.74 -3.22 15.31
N LEU A 350 12.89 -3.35 13.99
CA LEU A 350 14.00 -4.11 13.41
C LEU A 350 15.33 -3.48 13.85
N LYS A 351 16.29 -4.30 14.28
CA LYS A 351 17.61 -3.82 14.70
C LYS A 351 18.55 -3.50 13.53
N TYR A 352 18.35 -4.17 12.40
CA TYR A 352 19.21 -4.08 11.23
C TYR A 352 18.39 -4.13 9.94
N ASP A 353 19.03 -3.76 8.84
CA ASP A 353 18.46 -3.90 7.51
C ASP A 353 18.22 -5.39 7.17
N PRO A 354 16.95 -5.79 6.92
CA PRO A 354 16.61 -7.18 6.60
C PRO A 354 17.17 -7.64 5.24
N ARG A 355 17.64 -6.73 4.38
CA ARG A 355 18.32 -7.03 3.11
C ARG A 355 19.80 -7.34 3.32
N ILE A 356 20.49 -6.55 4.15
CA ILE A 356 21.92 -6.75 4.46
C ILE A 356 22.14 -8.02 5.30
N GLY A 357 21.14 -8.40 6.10
CA GLY A 357 21.11 -9.67 6.82
C GLY A 357 21.32 -10.91 5.94
N ALA A 358 21.24 -10.83 4.61
CA ALA A 358 21.63 -11.96 3.76
C ALA A 358 23.16 -12.22 3.70
N LEU A 359 24.02 -11.25 4.09
CA LEU A 359 25.40 -11.18 3.59
C LEU A 359 26.55 -11.24 4.62
N THR A 360 26.33 -11.02 5.93
CA THR A 360 27.42 -11.01 6.92
C THR A 360 27.06 -11.79 8.20
N ASP A 361 27.98 -12.62 8.72
CA ASP A 361 27.68 -13.58 9.81
C ASP A 361 27.61 -12.96 11.22
N ASN A 362 28.15 -11.76 11.44
CA ASN A 362 28.15 -11.08 12.76
C ASN A 362 26.85 -10.30 13.05
N ASN A 363 25.90 -10.27 12.12
CA ASN A 363 24.61 -9.62 12.28
C ASN A 363 23.56 -10.63 12.76
N PRO A 364 22.73 -10.35 13.79
CA PRO A 364 21.60 -11.21 14.15
C PRO A 364 20.69 -11.58 12.96
N LEU A 365 20.49 -10.65 12.00
CA LEU A 365 19.75 -10.89 10.76
C LEU A 365 20.51 -11.70 9.70
N ALA A 366 21.77 -12.09 9.94
CA ALA A 366 22.54 -13.02 9.11
C ALA A 366 21.70 -14.27 8.81
N LYS A 367 21.38 -14.52 7.53
CA LYS A 367 20.56 -15.68 7.12
C LYS A 367 19.24 -15.76 7.89
N TRP A 368 18.61 -14.61 8.20
CA TRP A 368 17.42 -14.53 9.04
C TRP A 368 16.30 -15.45 8.55
N ASN A 369 16.13 -15.57 7.24
CA ASN A 369 15.12 -16.43 6.62
C ASN A 369 15.29 -17.91 7.00
N ARG A 370 16.53 -18.42 6.99
CA ARG A 370 16.84 -19.78 7.46
C ARG A 370 16.60 -19.93 8.96
N LYS A 371 17.04 -18.95 9.75
CA LYS A 371 16.83 -18.94 11.21
C LYS A 371 15.35 -18.93 11.57
N LEU A 372 14.54 -18.17 10.83
CA LEU A 372 13.10 -18.05 11.06
C LEU A 372 12.37 -19.34 10.69
N VAL A 373 12.69 -19.95 9.53
CA VAL A 373 12.15 -21.27 9.16
C VAL A 373 12.52 -22.34 10.17
N GLY A 374 13.73 -22.30 10.75
CA GLY A 374 14.13 -23.21 11.83
C GLY A 374 13.42 -22.99 13.17
N ARG A 375 12.52 -22.00 13.28
CA ARG A 375 11.71 -21.73 14.48
C ARG A 375 10.20 -21.74 14.20
N VAL A 376 9.80 -21.73 12.93
CA VAL A 376 8.41 -21.61 12.49
C VAL A 376 8.23 -22.58 11.32
N ASP A 377 7.85 -23.82 11.63
CA ASP A 377 7.98 -24.98 10.74
C ASP A 377 7.10 -24.93 9.49
N TRP A 378 6.05 -24.11 9.50
CA TRP A 378 5.16 -23.89 8.36
C TRP A 378 5.65 -22.83 7.37
N LEU A 379 6.68 -22.04 7.74
CA LEU A 379 7.38 -21.19 6.78
C LEU A 379 8.30 -22.02 5.89
N HIS A 380 8.61 -21.51 4.70
CA HIS A 380 9.52 -22.22 3.80
C HIS A 380 10.38 -21.31 2.93
N MET A 381 11.46 -21.90 2.43
CA MET A 381 12.35 -21.30 1.42
C MET A 381 12.25 -22.01 0.05
N SER A 382 11.26 -22.88 -0.14
CA SER A 382 11.12 -23.60 -1.41
C SER A 382 10.51 -22.71 -2.49
N PRO A 383 11.17 -22.57 -3.67
CA PRO A 383 10.59 -21.85 -4.80
C PRO A 383 9.43 -22.61 -5.47
N SER A 384 9.29 -23.91 -5.20
CA SER A 384 8.20 -24.75 -5.76
C SER A 384 6.92 -24.71 -4.94
N LYS A 385 6.95 -24.19 -3.72
CA LYS A 385 5.78 -24.03 -2.85
C LYS A 385 5.08 -22.68 -3.13
N ALA A 386 3.81 -22.58 -2.71
CA ALA A 386 3.03 -21.36 -2.86
C ALA A 386 3.73 -20.17 -2.15
N PRO A 387 3.68 -18.96 -2.71
CA PRO A 387 4.50 -17.87 -2.21
C PRO A 387 4.01 -17.22 -0.90
N MET A 388 2.78 -17.51 -0.46
CA MET A 388 2.15 -16.85 0.71
C MET A 388 2.93 -16.96 2.02
N LEU A 389 3.59 -18.12 2.26
CA LEU A 389 4.32 -18.42 3.51
C LEU A 389 5.82 -18.60 3.25
N SER A 390 6.28 -18.07 2.12
CA SER A 390 7.68 -18.05 1.74
C SER A 390 8.42 -16.98 2.53
N VAL A 391 9.72 -17.19 2.75
CA VAL A 391 10.68 -16.18 3.25
C VAL A 391 11.80 -15.91 2.23
N LEU A 392 11.54 -16.18 0.95
CA LEU A 392 12.42 -15.82 -0.17
C LEU A 392 12.20 -14.34 -0.55
N SER A 393 13.30 -13.57 -0.65
CA SER A 393 13.31 -12.13 -0.97
C SER A 393 12.23 -11.68 -1.95
N ASP A 394 12.19 -12.29 -3.12
CA ASP A 394 11.41 -11.78 -4.25
C ASP A 394 10.02 -12.44 -4.37
N ARG A 395 9.64 -13.22 -3.36
CA ARG A 395 8.40 -14.02 -3.33
C ARG A 395 7.86 -14.15 -1.91
N SER A 396 7.99 -13.10 -1.10
CA SER A 396 7.63 -13.16 0.32
C SER A 396 7.07 -11.84 0.80
N THR A 397 5.78 -11.85 1.12
CA THR A 397 5.16 -10.74 1.84
C THR A 397 5.85 -10.50 3.19
N ILE A 398 6.39 -11.52 3.85
CA ILE A 398 7.15 -11.34 5.10
C ILE A 398 8.42 -10.52 4.85
N PHE A 399 9.17 -10.83 3.79
CA PHE A 399 10.39 -10.09 3.44
C PHE A 399 10.07 -8.64 3.05
N GLU A 400 9.10 -8.44 2.17
CA GLU A 400 8.63 -7.11 1.73
C GLU A 400 8.18 -6.29 2.94
N GLU A 401 7.33 -6.86 3.81
CA GLU A 401 6.82 -6.14 4.97
C GLU A 401 7.88 -5.86 6.05
N MET A 402 8.96 -6.64 6.10
CA MET A 402 10.14 -6.29 6.90
C MET A 402 10.88 -5.07 6.32
N ASN A 403 11.03 -4.96 4.99
CA ASN A 403 11.61 -3.76 4.37
C ASN A 403 10.75 -2.53 4.61
N VAL A 404 9.42 -2.69 4.56
CA VAL A 404 8.46 -1.63 4.86
C VAL A 404 8.57 -1.18 6.32
N ALA A 405 8.66 -2.11 7.27
CA ALA A 405 8.87 -1.79 8.68
C ALA A 405 10.22 -1.10 8.93
N TRP A 406 11.27 -1.53 8.23
CA TRP A 406 12.58 -0.89 8.28
C TRP A 406 12.60 0.47 7.56
N ALA A 407 11.63 0.74 6.69
CA ALA A 407 11.56 1.90 5.80
C ALA A 407 12.81 2.02 4.90
N TYR A 408 13.07 0.98 4.09
CA TYR A 408 14.13 1.00 3.09
C TYR A 408 13.78 0.32 1.76
N HIS A 409 13.75 1.12 0.70
CA HIS A 409 13.71 0.72 -0.72
C HIS A 409 12.67 -0.35 -1.10
N GLU A 410 11.44 -0.26 -0.58
CA GLU A 410 10.34 -1.19 -0.88
C GLU A 410 9.07 -0.48 -1.37
N GLY A 411 8.21 -1.18 -2.12
CA GLY A 411 6.88 -0.67 -2.47
C GLY A 411 5.98 -0.52 -1.24
N VAL A 412 5.07 0.46 -1.22
CA VAL A 412 4.18 0.72 -0.08
C VAL A 412 2.77 1.03 -0.54
N ALA A 413 1.84 0.09 -0.30
CA ALA A 413 0.44 0.27 -0.64
C ALA A 413 -0.25 1.39 0.17
N ASP A 414 0.22 1.64 1.40
CA ASP A 414 -0.37 2.55 2.39
C ASP A 414 -0.74 3.96 1.87
N HIS A 415 -0.11 4.40 0.78
CA HIS A 415 -0.17 5.77 0.28
C HIS A 415 -0.69 5.89 -1.15
N MET A 416 -1.24 4.82 -1.73
CA MET A 416 -1.77 4.86 -3.09
C MET A 416 -2.96 5.83 -3.21
N VAL A 417 -3.98 5.70 -2.34
CA VAL A 417 -5.16 6.58 -2.33
C VAL A 417 -4.81 8.07 -2.16
N PRO A 418 -4.01 8.49 -1.15
CA PRO A 418 -3.69 9.91 -1.00
C PRO A 418 -2.94 10.47 -2.21
N CYS A 419 -2.03 9.70 -2.82
CA CYS A 419 -1.38 10.10 -4.06
C CYS A 419 -2.37 10.26 -5.22
N LEU A 420 -3.27 9.30 -5.44
CA LEU A 420 -4.29 9.39 -6.50
C LEU A 420 -5.22 10.60 -6.31
N MET A 421 -5.64 10.90 -5.08
CA MET A 421 -6.49 12.06 -4.81
C MET A 421 -5.74 13.39 -5.02
N TRP A 422 -4.46 13.44 -4.66
CA TRP A 422 -3.60 14.58 -4.92
C TRP A 422 -3.42 14.82 -6.43
N LEU A 423 -3.11 13.76 -7.19
CA LEU A 423 -2.96 13.82 -8.64
C LEU A 423 -4.25 14.25 -9.34
N ARG A 424 -5.41 13.75 -8.90
CA ARG A 424 -6.73 14.17 -9.42
C ARG A 424 -7.05 15.64 -9.17
N SER A 425 -6.43 16.25 -8.16
CA SER A 425 -6.54 17.69 -7.90
C SER A 425 -5.54 18.52 -8.70
N GLY A 426 -4.84 17.94 -9.68
CA GLY A 426 -3.75 18.64 -10.38
C GLY A 426 -2.55 18.95 -9.48
N GLY A 427 -2.43 18.28 -8.33
CA GLY A 427 -1.42 18.57 -7.31
C GLY A 427 -1.71 19.80 -6.43
N GLU A 428 -2.94 20.32 -6.42
CA GLU A 428 -3.32 21.51 -5.65
C GLU A 428 -3.58 21.25 -4.16
N LEU A 429 -3.96 20.02 -3.79
CA LEU A 429 -4.21 19.66 -2.40
C LEU A 429 -2.90 19.44 -1.61
N ASP A 430 -2.97 19.45 -0.28
CA ASP A 430 -1.83 19.09 0.58
C ASP A 430 -1.68 17.57 0.64
N LEU A 431 -0.65 17.04 -0.03
CA LEU A 431 -0.37 15.61 -0.10
C LEU A 431 -0.13 14.99 1.28
N LYS A 432 0.53 15.70 2.20
CA LYS A 432 0.80 15.21 3.56
C LYS A 432 -0.47 15.16 4.39
N TYR A 433 -1.37 16.13 4.21
CA TYR A 433 -2.69 16.09 4.82
C TYR A 433 -3.50 14.90 4.31
N LEU A 434 -3.52 14.67 2.99
CA LEU A 434 -4.18 13.52 2.39
C LEU A 434 -3.59 12.21 2.93
N ALA A 435 -2.26 12.10 3.03
CA ALA A 435 -1.59 10.92 3.57
C ALA A 435 -2.05 10.58 4.99
N ARG A 436 -2.21 11.58 5.87
CA ARG A 436 -2.72 11.37 7.23
C ARG A 436 -4.20 10.99 7.29
N LYS A 437 -4.99 11.32 6.27
CA LYS A 437 -6.44 11.11 6.27
C LYS A 437 -6.88 9.86 5.52
N LEU A 438 -6.15 9.52 4.47
CA LEU A 438 -6.49 8.44 3.54
C LEU A 438 -5.44 7.33 3.51
N GLY A 439 -4.35 7.48 4.27
CA GLY A 439 -3.38 6.42 4.41
C GLY A 439 -4.00 5.19 5.06
N VAL A 440 -3.53 4.02 4.68
CA VAL A 440 -4.07 2.74 5.13
C VAL A 440 -2.99 1.98 5.89
N ASP A 441 -3.22 1.74 7.18
CA ASP A 441 -2.30 0.95 8.02
C ASP A 441 -2.66 -0.55 8.01
N ARG A 442 -3.95 -0.85 7.83
CA ARG A 442 -4.50 -2.22 7.81
C ARG A 442 -4.87 -2.59 6.38
N LEU A 443 -3.85 -2.86 5.58
CA LEU A 443 -4.01 -3.25 4.17
C LEU A 443 -4.90 -4.49 4.01
N ARG A 444 -4.88 -5.39 5.01
CA ARG A 444 -5.81 -6.51 5.04
C ARG A 444 -7.24 -6.02 4.88
N ASP A 445 -7.68 -4.93 5.52
CA ASP A 445 -9.09 -4.54 5.56
C ASP A 445 -9.62 -3.86 4.29
N LEU A 446 -8.78 -3.74 3.27
CA LEU A 446 -9.17 -3.22 1.98
C LEU A 446 -10.16 -4.16 1.30
N THR A 447 -11.16 -3.59 0.64
CA THR A 447 -12.15 -4.35 -0.13
C THR A 447 -12.47 -3.60 -1.41
N MET A 448 -12.98 -4.30 -2.41
CA MET A 448 -13.48 -3.70 -3.67
C MET A 448 -14.77 -2.91 -3.52
N LYS A 449 -15.33 -2.79 -2.31
CA LYS A 449 -16.57 -2.03 -2.11
C LYS A 449 -16.31 -0.57 -2.49
N ARG A 450 -17.04 -0.07 -3.49
CA ARG A 450 -16.85 1.27 -4.02
C ARG A 450 -16.89 2.31 -2.90
N VAL A 451 -15.81 3.08 -2.80
CA VAL A 451 -15.69 4.26 -1.94
C VAL A 451 -15.81 5.49 -2.82
N HIS A 452 -16.92 6.21 -2.67
CA HIS A 452 -17.09 7.48 -3.36
C HIS A 452 -16.30 8.56 -2.64
N TRP A 453 -15.27 9.06 -3.32
CA TRP A 453 -14.51 10.20 -2.82
C TRP A 453 -15.37 11.45 -2.78
N LYS A 454 -15.44 12.07 -1.61
CA LYS A 454 -15.81 13.49 -1.44
C LYS A 454 -14.53 14.22 -1.04
N PRO A 455 -14.12 15.29 -1.75
CA PRO A 455 -12.95 16.05 -1.36
C PRO A 455 -13.04 16.46 0.12
N PRO A 456 -11.98 16.28 0.91
CA PRO A 456 -11.98 16.71 2.28
C PRO A 456 -12.08 18.23 2.26
N PRO A 457 -12.72 18.82 3.28
CA PRO A 457 -12.65 20.27 3.42
C PRO A 457 -11.18 20.69 3.38
N PRO A 458 -10.86 21.83 2.75
CA PRO A 458 -9.48 22.31 2.69
C PRO A 458 -8.91 22.35 4.11
N PRO A 459 -7.61 22.05 4.30
CA PRO A 459 -7.01 22.09 5.63
C PRO A 459 -7.32 23.45 6.24
N PRO A 460 -7.67 23.51 7.55
CA PRO A 460 -7.92 24.78 8.20
C PRO A 460 -6.73 25.69 7.90
N ARG A 461 -7.00 26.86 7.31
CA ARG A 461 -5.95 27.83 7.01
C ARG A 461 -5.12 27.96 8.28
N PRO A 462 -3.77 27.82 8.22
CA PRO A 462 -2.95 28.03 9.40
C PRO A 462 -3.43 29.35 9.98
N SER A 463 -3.97 29.31 11.21
CA SER A 463 -4.58 30.49 11.83
C SER A 463 -3.57 31.59 11.61
N ALA A 464 -3.91 32.60 10.80
CA ALA A 464 -2.97 33.64 10.43
C ALA A 464 -2.38 34.08 11.75
N LYS A 465 -1.10 33.73 12.01
CA LYS A 465 -0.44 34.10 13.26
C LYS A 465 -0.75 35.57 13.35
N ARG A 466 -1.58 35.96 14.33
CA ARG A 466 -1.97 37.36 14.51
C ARG A 466 -0.66 38.09 14.39
N ARG A 467 -0.50 38.89 13.33
CA ARG A 467 0.71 39.70 13.19
C ARG A 467 0.87 40.35 14.56
N PRO A 468 2.01 40.20 15.25
CA PRO A 468 2.22 40.94 16.47
C PRO A 468 1.82 42.38 16.16
N PRO A 469 0.99 43.02 17.02
CA PRO A 469 0.51 44.37 16.74
C PRO A 469 1.72 45.21 16.33
N PRO A 470 1.59 46.02 15.25
CA PRO A 470 2.71 46.84 14.81
C PRO A 470 3.27 47.56 16.03
N PRO A 471 4.60 47.60 16.20
CA PRO A 471 5.21 48.28 17.33
C PRO A 471 4.60 49.68 17.42
N PRO A 472 4.21 50.14 18.61
CA PRO A 472 3.54 51.43 18.77
C PRO A 472 4.34 52.48 18.01
N LYS A 473 3.67 53.21 17.11
CA LYS A 473 4.31 54.27 16.32
C LYS A 473 5.10 55.15 17.29
N LYS A 474 6.42 55.24 17.10
CA LYS A 474 7.27 56.13 17.88
C LYS A 474 6.62 57.52 17.85
N ARG A 475 6.28 58.06 19.03
CA ARG A 475 5.76 59.42 19.14
C ARG A 475 6.74 60.35 18.40
N PRO A 476 6.25 61.28 17.57
CA PRO A 476 7.10 62.32 16.99
C PRO A 476 7.87 63.00 18.11
N PRO A 477 9.17 63.29 17.93
CA PRO A 477 9.92 64.06 18.89
C PRO A 477 9.20 65.41 19.10
N PRO A 478 9.15 65.91 20.35
CA PRO A 478 8.53 67.20 20.63
C PRO A 478 9.17 68.30 19.76
N PRO A 479 8.38 69.27 19.28
CA PRO A 479 8.87 70.32 18.40
C PRO A 479 10.01 71.08 19.08
N ALA A 480 11.08 71.30 18.32
CA ALA A 480 12.26 72.02 18.80
C ALA A 480 11.87 73.41 19.34
N PRO A 481 12.43 73.84 20.48
CA PRO A 481 12.11 75.13 21.07
C PRO A 481 12.40 76.26 20.08
N ARG A 482 11.40 77.12 19.86
CA ARG A 482 11.51 78.31 19.00
C ARG A 482 12.66 79.19 19.48
N LYS A 483 13.62 79.45 18.60
CA LYS A 483 14.71 80.42 18.84
C LYS A 483 14.10 81.79 19.17
N ARG A 484 14.48 82.35 20.31
CA ARG A 484 14.09 83.72 20.71
C ARG A 484 14.60 84.72 19.67
N PRO A 485 13.80 85.72 19.27
CA PRO A 485 14.27 86.79 18.40
C PRO A 485 15.33 87.63 19.12
N PRO A 486 16.30 88.18 18.37
CA PRO A 486 17.37 88.99 18.95
C PRO A 486 16.82 90.30 19.55
N PRO A 487 17.45 90.81 20.62
CA PRO A 487 17.00 92.03 21.27
C PRO A 487 17.12 93.24 20.33
N GLN A 488 16.03 94.00 20.23
CA GLN A 488 15.99 95.26 19.48
C GLN A 488 16.93 96.28 20.12
N LYS A 489 17.88 96.80 19.33
CA LYS A 489 18.72 97.94 19.70
C LYS A 489 17.84 99.18 19.92
N LYS A 490 17.77 99.67 21.16
CA LYS A 490 17.27 101.01 21.47
C LYS A 490 18.30 102.04 21.00
N ALA A 491 17.88 102.89 20.07
CA ALA A 491 18.55 104.15 19.73
C ALA A 491 18.11 105.25 20.70
N ARG A 492 19.07 106.02 21.22
CA ARG A 492 19.01 107.38 21.80
C ARG A 492 20.29 107.58 22.63
N ARG A 493 20.96 108.72 22.70
CA ARG A 493 20.88 110.07 22.09
C ARG A 493 22.18 110.76 22.56
N ALA A 494 22.73 111.68 21.77
CA ALA A 494 23.91 112.46 22.12
C ALA A 494 23.66 113.51 23.23
N MET A 495 24.71 113.81 24.00
CA MET A 495 25.08 115.00 24.82
C MET A 495 26.27 114.49 25.67
N GLU A 496 27.49 115.02 25.69
CA GLU A 496 28.15 116.26 25.26
C GLU A 496 29.59 115.92 24.88
#